data_AF-A0A5N6JEV9-F1
#
_entry.id   AF-A0A5N6JEV9-F1
#
_cell.length_a   1.000
_cell.length_b   1.000
_cell.length_c   1.000
_cell.angle_alpha   90.00
_cell.angle_beta   90.00
_cell.angle_gamma   90.00
#
_symmetry.space_group_name_H-M   'P 1'
#
loop_
_entity.id
_entity.type
_entity.pdbx_description
1 polymer ?
#
loop_
_entity_poly.entity_id
_entity_poly.type
_entity_poly.pdbx_seq_one_letter_code
_entity_poly.pdbx_strand_id
1 'polypeptide(L)'
;MLLGGSILYLLIENAPGTQLDSAGLWGLRRRERDRIRQAFKIAWEECVAKGFRPYGGVSSLFWNASSDKVSVIFLYLIGCKAVVMGMGRDT
;
A
#
# COMPACT_ATOMS: atom_id res chain seq x y z
N MET A 1 -37.22 16.96 3.62
CA MET A 1 -36.17 17.60 2.78
C MET A 1 -34.91 16.78 2.95
N LEU A 2 -34.49 16.04 1.92
CA LEU A 2 -33.15 15.45 1.87
C LEU A 2 -32.24 16.49 1.24
N LEU A 3 -31.25 16.98 1.99
CA LEU A 3 -30.17 17.80 1.45
C LEU A 3 -29.43 16.94 0.43
N GLY A 4 -29.66 17.20 -0.86
CA GLY A 4 -29.01 16.47 -1.95
C GLY A 4 -27.50 16.70 -1.91
N GLY A 5 -26.74 15.62 -1.76
CA GLY A 5 -25.28 15.60 -1.84
C GLY A 5 -24.83 14.41 -2.70
N SER A 6 -23.63 14.52 -3.29
CA SER A 6 -23.02 13.43 -4.05
C SER A 6 -21.85 12.83 -3.25
N ILE A 7 -21.72 11.50 -3.30
CA ILE A 7 -20.61 10.76 -2.71
C ILE A 7 -19.78 10.18 -3.85
N LEU A 8 -18.49 10.48 -3.85
CA LEU A 8 -17.51 9.82 -4.70
C LEU A 8 -16.83 8.71 -3.88
N TYR A 9 -16.87 7.48 -4.37
CA TYR A 9 -16.18 6.35 -3.77
C TYR A 9 -15.41 5.58 -4.84
N LEU A 10 -14.29 4.98 -4.45
CA LEU A 10 -13.55 4.03 -5.26
C LEU A 10 -13.75 2.65 -4.68
N LEU A 11 -14.39 1.77 -5.44
CA LEU A 11 -14.46 0.36 -5.10
C LEU A 11 -13.18 -0.31 -5.60
N ILE A 12 -12.34 -0.75 -4.68
CA ILE A 12 -11.10 -1.48 -4.97
C ILE A 12 -11.15 -2.85 -4.32
N GLU A 13 -10.50 -3.84 -4.93
CA GLU A 13 -10.31 -5.14 -4.27
C GLU A 13 -9.52 -4.96 -2.97
N ASN A 14 -9.88 -5.76 -1.96
CA ASN A 14 -9.15 -5.76 -0.71
C ASN A 14 -7.70 -6.17 -0.96
N ALA A 15 -6.75 -5.30 -0.60
CA ALA A 15 -5.35 -5.64 -0.70
C ALA A 15 -5.06 -6.83 0.22
N PRO A 16 -4.35 -7.86 -0.28
CA PRO A 16 -4.05 -9.04 0.51
C PRO A 16 -3.05 -8.71 1.62
N GLY A 17 -3.19 -9.39 2.76
CA GLY A 17 -2.29 -9.27 3.90
C GLY A 17 -2.85 -8.40 5.03
N THR A 18 -1.99 -8.10 6.00
CA THR A 18 -2.33 -7.32 7.18
C THR A 18 -1.97 -5.86 6.94
N GLN A 19 -2.93 -4.96 7.14
CA GLN A 19 -2.65 -3.53 7.15
C GLN A 19 -1.68 -3.22 8.29
N LEU A 20 -0.57 -2.58 7.96
CA LEU A 20 0.44 -2.22 8.94
C LEU A 20 0.02 -0.93 9.65
N ASP A 21 0.28 -0.85 10.94
CA ASP A 21 0.32 0.39 11.69
C ASP A 21 1.68 0.50 12.41
N SER A 22 1.89 1.60 13.14
CA SER A 22 3.16 1.80 13.85
C SER A 22 3.41 0.67 14.87
N ALA A 23 2.42 0.35 15.68
CA ALA A 23 2.56 -0.67 16.74
C ALA A 23 2.83 -2.07 16.14
N GLY A 24 2.06 -2.46 15.14
CA GLY A 24 2.19 -3.71 14.41
C GLY A 24 3.55 -3.83 13.72
N LEU A 25 4.00 -2.79 13.01
CA LEU A 25 5.31 -2.80 12.36
C LEU A 25 6.45 -2.95 13.37
N TRP A 26 6.42 -2.22 14.48
CA TRP A 26 7.48 -2.27 15.50
C TRP A 26 7.42 -3.53 16.37
N GLY A 27 6.25 -4.16 16.48
CA GLY A 27 6.07 -5.45 17.15
C GLY A 27 6.69 -6.64 16.38
N LEU A 28 6.92 -6.51 15.07
CA LEU A 28 7.56 -7.56 14.27
C LEU A 28 9.04 -7.74 14.60
N ARG A 29 9.57 -8.94 14.37
CA ARG A 29 11.01 -9.20 14.49
C ARG A 29 11.81 -8.35 13.50
N ARG A 30 13.04 -7.97 13.87
CA ARG A 30 13.92 -7.17 13.00
C ARG A 30 14.03 -7.71 11.58
N ARG A 31 14.25 -9.02 11.44
CA ARG A 31 14.37 -9.69 10.13
C ARG A 31 13.12 -9.47 9.26
N GLU A 32 11.94 -9.49 9.85
CA GLU A 32 10.68 -9.30 9.13
C GLU A 32 10.47 -7.83 8.74
N ARG A 33 10.80 -6.90 9.65
CA ARG A 33 10.84 -5.47 9.32
C ARG A 33 11.79 -5.16 8.17
N ASP A 34 12.94 -5.83 8.11
CA ASP A 34 13.91 -5.65 7.02
C ASP A 34 13.36 -6.17 5.67
N ARG A 35 12.57 -7.25 5.68
CA ARG A 35 11.85 -7.71 4.48
C ARG A 35 10.81 -6.70 4.02
N ILE A 36 10.01 -6.18 4.94
CA ILE A 36 9.01 -5.15 4.65
C ILE A 36 9.67 -3.90 4.05
N ARG A 37 10.77 -3.43 4.64
CA ARG A 37 11.54 -2.28 4.12
C ARG A 37 12.04 -2.52 2.70
N GLN A 38 12.56 -3.72 2.43
CA GLN A 38 13.07 -4.05 1.11
C GLN A 38 11.95 -4.12 0.06
N ALA A 39 10.82 -4.77 0.40
CA ALA A 39 9.65 -4.82 -0.48
C ALA A 39 9.09 -3.42 -0.75
N PHE A 40 9.00 -2.59 0.30
CA PHE A 40 8.55 -1.20 0.17
C PHE A 40 9.49 -0.36 -0.70
N LYS A 41 10.80 -0.50 -0.52
CA LYS A 41 11.79 0.20 -1.36
C LYS A 41 11.59 -0.13 -2.84
N ILE A 42 11.43 -1.40 -3.19
CA ILE A 42 11.21 -1.84 -4.57
C ILE A 42 9.91 -1.23 -5.12
N ALA A 43 8.81 -1.31 -4.36
CA ALA A 43 7.53 -0.72 -4.77
C ALA A 43 7.61 0.81 -4.93
N TRP A 44 8.36 1.48 -4.07
CA TRP A 44 8.57 2.91 -4.14
C TRP A 44 9.37 3.31 -5.39
N GLU A 45 10.48 2.61 -5.66
CA GLU A 45 11.32 2.86 -6.83
C GLU A 45 10.53 2.69 -8.13
N GLU A 46 9.69 1.66 -8.22
CA GLU A 46 8.81 1.48 -9.38
C GLU A 46 7.77 2.58 -9.54
N CYS A 47 7.12 3.02 -8.45
CA CYS A 47 6.17 4.12 -8.50
C CYS A 47 6.85 5.37 -9.05
N VAL A 48 8.02 5.72 -8.51
CA VAL A 48 8.79 6.90 -8.92
C VAL A 48 9.23 6.80 -10.38
N ALA A 49 9.69 5.63 -10.83
CA ALA A 49 10.06 5.39 -12.22
C ALA A 49 8.87 5.58 -13.19
N LYS A 50 7.65 5.27 -12.74
CA LYS A 50 6.39 5.47 -13.48
C LYS A 50 5.82 6.90 -13.33
N GLY A 51 6.54 7.81 -12.69
CA GLY A 51 6.11 9.21 -12.48
C GLY A 51 5.16 9.42 -11.30
N PHE A 52 4.89 8.38 -10.50
CA PHE A 52 4.06 8.47 -9.31
C PHE A 52 4.93 8.71 -8.08
N ARG A 53 4.66 9.80 -7.36
CA ARG A 53 5.26 10.04 -6.04
C ARG A 53 4.27 9.62 -4.97
N PRO A 54 4.49 8.49 -4.29
CA PRO A 54 3.54 8.03 -3.31
C PRO A 54 3.53 8.93 -2.08
N TYR A 55 2.34 9.20 -1.52
CA TYR A 55 2.17 9.99 -0.31
C TYR A 55 1.40 9.18 0.72
N GLY A 56 2.02 8.88 1.87
CA GLY A 56 1.39 8.08 2.90
C GLY A 56 2.37 7.63 3.98
N GLY A 57 1.81 7.15 5.09
CA GLY A 57 2.56 6.53 6.18
C GLY A 57 2.43 5.01 6.17
N VAL A 58 2.90 4.37 7.24
CA VAL A 58 2.85 2.90 7.42
C VAL A 58 1.44 2.33 7.25
N SER A 59 0.40 3.11 7.61
CA SER A 59 -1.02 2.75 7.45
C SER A 59 -1.49 2.55 6.00
N SER A 60 -0.71 2.98 5.01
CA SER A 60 -1.00 2.74 3.59
C SER A 60 -0.46 1.40 3.08
N LEU A 61 0.28 0.67 3.92
CA LEU A 61 0.96 -0.58 3.57
C LEU A 61 0.17 -1.79 4.05
N PHE A 62 0.05 -2.77 3.17
CA PHE A 62 -0.51 -4.09 3.46
C PHE A 62 0.59 -5.11 3.26
N TRP A 63 0.99 -5.78 4.34
CA TRP A 63 2.04 -6.78 4.32
C TRP A 63 1.45 -8.18 4.20
N ASN A 64 1.83 -8.89 3.14
CA ASN A 64 1.50 -10.30 2.96
C ASN A 64 2.74 -11.16 3.20
N ALA A 65 2.89 -11.63 4.45
CA ALA A 65 4.00 -12.49 4.86
C ALA A 65 4.09 -13.81 4.07
N SER A 66 2.96 -14.34 3.59
CA SER A 66 2.94 -15.61 2.85
C SER A 66 3.60 -15.50 1.46
N SER A 67 3.61 -14.30 0.88
CA SER A 67 4.18 -14.04 -0.45
C SER A 67 5.37 -13.07 -0.42
N ASP A 68 5.80 -12.64 0.77
CA ASP A 68 6.77 -11.57 0.98
C ASP A 68 6.46 -10.31 0.14
N LYS A 69 5.16 -10.02 -0.08
CA LYS A 69 4.69 -8.87 -0.86
C LYS A 69 4.19 -7.75 0.02
N VAL A 70 4.54 -6.52 -0.33
CA VAL A 70 3.86 -5.34 0.19
C VAL A 70 2.95 -4.79 -0.90
N SER A 71 1.70 -4.53 -0.53
CA SER A 71 0.79 -3.74 -1.36
C SER A 71 0.70 -2.35 -0.78
N VAL A 72 0.71 -1.34 -1.64
CA VAL A 72 0.58 0.04 -1.20
C VAL A 72 -0.66 0.66 -1.82
N ILE A 73 -1.54 1.20 -0.96
CA ILE A 73 -2.77 1.86 -1.40
C ILE A 73 -2.61 3.37 -1.23
N PHE A 74 -2.68 4.08 -2.36
CA PHE A 74 -2.71 5.53 -2.37
C PHE A 74 -4.01 6.03 -3.00
N LEU A 75 -4.71 6.91 -2.27
CA LEU A 75 -5.79 7.71 -2.81
C LEU A 75 -5.18 9.03 -3.29
N TYR A 76 -4.89 9.13 -4.59
CA TYR A 76 -4.91 10.44 -5.25
C TYR A 76 -6.37 10.74 -5.59
N LEU A 77 -6.82 12.00 -5.52
CA LEU A 77 -8.19 12.44 -5.83
C LEU A 77 -8.30 13.28 -7.12
N ILE A 78 -7.25 13.31 -7.95
CA ILE A 78 -7.26 14.03 -9.24
C ILE A 78 -6.87 13.04 -10.34
N GLY A 79 -7.85 12.44 -11.03
CA GLY A 79 -7.67 11.61 -12.24
C GLY A 79 -7.38 10.11 -12.02
N CYS A 80 -8.01 9.47 -11.02
CA CYS A 80 -7.42 8.39 -10.24
C CYS A 80 -7.40 7.00 -10.89
N LYS A 81 -6.19 6.51 -11.17
CA LYS A 81 -5.89 5.08 -11.28
C LYS A 81 -5.53 4.57 -9.88
N ALA A 82 -6.33 3.66 -9.31
CA ALA A 82 -5.90 2.93 -8.13
C ALA A 82 -4.73 2.01 -8.54
N VAL A 83 -3.55 2.22 -7.97
CA VAL A 83 -2.39 1.38 -8.24
C VAL A 83 -2.18 0.47 -7.04
N VAL A 84 -2.74 -0.74 -7.11
CA VAL A 84 -2.38 -1.83 -6.21
C VAL A 84 -1.15 -2.51 -6.85
N MET A 85 0.04 -2.15 -6.39
CA MET A 85 1.27 -2.85 -6.80
C MET A 85 1.58 -3.93 -5.75
N GLY A 86 1.27 -5.19 -6.06
CA GLY A 86 1.71 -6.33 -5.28
C GLY A 86 3.09 -6.78 -5.75
N MET A 87 4.15 -6.42 -5.04
CA MET A 87 5.52 -6.73 -5.46
C MET A 87 6.18 -7.74 -4.55
N GLY A 88 6.60 -8.87 -5.13
CA GLY A 88 7.45 -9.88 -4.51
C GLY A 88 8.48 -10.36 -5.52
N ARG A 89 9.55 -10.98 -5.04
CA ARG A 89 10.51 -11.65 -5.90
C ARG A 89 9.80 -12.84 -6.56
N ASP A 90 9.52 -12.74 -7.85
CA ASP A 90 9.33 -13.91 -8.67
C ASP A 90 10.71 -14.59 -8.74
N THR A 91 10.80 -15.79 -8.16
CA THR A 91 11.95 -16.69 -8.26
C THR A 91 12.36 -16.93 -9.70
#